data_AF-A0A5N3W600-F1
#
_entry.id   AF-A0A5N3W600-F1
#
_cell.length_a   1.000
_cell.length_b   1.000
_cell.length_c   1.000
_cell.angle_alpha   90.00
_cell.angle_beta   90.00
_cell.angle_gamma   90.00
#
_symmetry.space_group_name_H-M   'P 1'
#
loop_
_entity.id
_entity.type
_entity.pdbx_description
1 polymer ?
#
loop_
_entity_poly.entity_id
_entity_poly.type
_entity_poly.pdbx_seq_one_letter_code
_entity_poly.pdbx_strand_id
1 'polypeptide(L)'
;MDSLYAFSTVHIQGLIYQERGFRTAEGKEVKNLPEIRRLLKAVQLPRAVAIVHVPGHQKGEDLRARGNQAADEAAREAASRDYAAPILAVGLPPPGMGTLPPDPDYSLPDLVWINEDTTFQKDDKDGWYQDQNNNLILPAILGRHLCEHLHTTTHLGEKKTLTLLQTTCLRFPRQNATVREIIQACKACQLMRTGKRQHTGTRGRVHCNHVRQATPEEQEKAQAEWEARLHPSNPLKLKLVRREPS
;
A
#
# COMPACT_ATOMS: atom_id res chain seq x y z
N MET A 1 6.65 -7.51 19.02
CA MET A 1 7.14 -6.85 17.79
C MET A 1 6.43 -7.47 16.61
N ASP A 2 5.77 -6.66 15.81
CA ASP A 2 4.95 -7.03 14.66
C ASP A 2 5.78 -7.40 13.41
N SER A 3 6.94 -6.76 13.25
CA SER A 3 7.83 -6.98 12.13
C SER A 3 8.71 -8.22 12.32
N LEU A 4 8.46 -9.24 11.50
CA LEU A 4 9.30 -10.43 11.45
C LEU A 4 10.76 -10.09 11.10
N TYR A 5 10.97 -9.09 10.26
CA TYR A 5 12.30 -8.69 9.81
C TYR A 5 13.18 -8.18 10.96
N ALA A 6 12.68 -7.28 11.80
CA ALA A 6 13.50 -6.79 12.91
C ALA A 6 13.63 -7.86 14.02
N PHE A 7 12.63 -8.74 14.20
CA PHE A 7 12.78 -9.90 15.09
C PHE A 7 13.91 -10.83 14.64
N SER A 8 13.93 -11.23 13.37
CA SER A 8 14.99 -12.08 12.81
C SER A 8 16.36 -11.39 12.78
N THR A 9 16.37 -10.07 12.58
CA THR A 9 17.59 -9.26 12.64
C THR A 9 18.22 -9.30 14.02
N VAL A 10 17.45 -9.16 15.09
CA VAL A 10 18.03 -9.19 16.45
C VAL A 10 18.50 -10.60 16.84
N HIS A 11 17.75 -11.64 16.49
CA HIS A 11 18.04 -12.99 16.98
C HIS A 11 19.07 -13.76 16.16
N ILE A 12 19.13 -13.53 14.85
CA ILE A 12 19.91 -14.38 13.94
C ILE A 12 20.73 -13.53 12.98
N GLN A 13 20.08 -12.71 12.16
CA GLN A 13 20.73 -12.10 11.00
C GLN A 13 21.73 -11.00 11.38
N GLY A 14 21.49 -10.27 12.47
CA GLY A 14 22.34 -9.18 12.92
C GLY A 14 23.74 -9.64 13.30
N LEU A 15 23.85 -10.79 13.97
CA LEU A 15 25.13 -11.43 14.29
C LEU A 15 25.85 -11.87 13.00
N ILE A 16 25.12 -12.50 12.08
CA ILE A 16 25.66 -12.91 10.77
C ILE A 16 26.16 -11.69 9.98
N TYR A 17 25.43 -10.57 10.02
CA TYR A 17 25.85 -9.34 9.38
C TYR A 17 27.12 -8.78 10.05
N GLN A 18 27.22 -8.81 11.38
CA GLN A 18 28.42 -8.38 12.08
C GLN A 18 29.66 -9.20 11.69
N GLU A 19 29.54 -10.53 11.68
CA GLU A 19 30.63 -11.44 11.30
C GLU A 19 31.12 -11.21 9.87
N ARG A 20 30.20 -10.88 8.95
CA ARG A 20 30.51 -10.63 7.53
C ARG A 20 30.88 -9.17 7.24
N GLY A 21 31.10 -8.35 8.26
CA GLY A 21 31.43 -6.93 8.08
C GLY A 21 30.31 -6.11 7.43
N PHE A 22 29.06 -6.52 7.63
CA PHE A 22 27.84 -5.93 7.06
C PHE A 22 27.80 -5.89 5.53
N ARG A 23 28.39 -6.91 4.89
CA ARG A 23 28.37 -7.08 3.44
C ARG A 23 27.57 -8.30 3.03
N THR A 24 26.89 -8.20 1.88
CA THR A 24 26.21 -9.32 1.23
C THR A 24 27.21 -10.22 0.50
N ALA A 25 26.78 -11.39 0.05
CA ALA A 25 27.61 -12.31 -0.74
C ALA A 25 28.10 -11.69 -2.07
N GLU A 26 27.36 -10.71 -2.59
CA GLU A 26 27.74 -9.91 -3.78
C GLU A 26 28.75 -8.79 -3.45
N GLY A 27 29.17 -8.66 -2.19
CA GLY A 27 30.12 -7.63 -1.72
C GLY A 27 29.50 -6.25 -1.47
N LYS A 28 28.19 -6.08 -1.65
CA LYS A 28 27.47 -4.83 -1.39
C LYS A 28 27.17 -4.67 0.09
N GLU A 29 26.98 -3.43 0.54
CA GLU A 29 26.54 -3.15 1.90
C GLU A 29 25.11 -3.67 2.14
N VAL A 30 24.84 -4.18 3.35
CA VAL A 30 23.50 -4.57 3.76
C VAL A 30 22.60 -3.33 3.79
N LYS A 31 21.40 -3.43 3.19
CA LYS A 31 20.42 -2.34 3.19
C LYS A 31 20.08 -1.90 4.61
N ASN A 32 19.89 -0.59 4.81
CA ASN A 32 19.53 0.01 6.10
C ASN A 32 20.57 -0.26 7.21
N LEU A 33 21.86 -0.26 6.84
CA LEU A 33 22.95 -0.50 7.78
C LEU A 33 22.94 0.43 9.01
N PRO A 34 22.72 1.76 8.87
CA PRO A 34 22.67 2.66 10.03
C PRO A 34 21.63 2.23 11.06
N GLU A 35 20.44 1.84 10.60
CA GLU A 35 19.32 1.42 11.42
C GLU A 35 19.61 0.07 12.10
N ILE A 36 20.17 -0.89 11.36
CA ILE A 36 20.56 -2.20 11.92
C ILE A 36 21.61 -2.01 13.02
N ARG A 37 22.63 -1.16 12.81
CA ARG A 37 23.63 -0.86 13.84
C ARG A 37 23.02 -0.22 15.08
N ARG A 38 22.09 0.73 14.88
CA ARG A 38 21.39 1.39 15.98
C ARG A 38 20.54 0.40 16.77
N LEU A 39 19.83 -0.48 16.09
CA LEU A 39 19.03 -1.56 16.69
C LEU A 39 19.90 -2.49 17.54
N LEU A 40 21.00 -3.01 16.98
CA LEU A 40 21.89 -3.94 17.70
C LEU A 40 22.52 -3.31 18.94
N LYS A 41 22.89 -2.02 18.88
CA LYS A 41 23.37 -1.29 20.05
C LYS A 41 22.26 -1.08 21.09
N ALA A 42 21.06 -0.69 20.64
CA ALA A 42 19.94 -0.39 21.52
C ALA A 42 19.48 -1.63 22.32
N VAL A 43 19.49 -2.81 21.70
CA VAL A 43 19.13 -4.09 22.37
C VAL A 43 20.08 -4.43 23.53
N GLN A 44 21.31 -3.93 23.51
CA GLN A 44 22.30 -4.16 24.58
C GLN A 44 22.23 -3.14 25.72
N LEU A 45 21.42 -2.08 25.61
CA LEU A 45 21.31 -1.05 26.66
C LEU A 45 20.56 -1.53 27.91
N PRO A 46 19.43 -2.27 27.81
CA PRO A 46 18.75 -2.80 28.98
C PRO A 46 19.57 -3.90 29.67
N ARG A 47 19.50 -3.99 31.00
CA ARG A 47 20.14 -5.07 31.77
C ARG A 47 19.66 -6.48 31.37
N ALA A 48 18.39 -6.58 30.99
CA ALA A 48 17.79 -7.80 30.44
C ALA A 48 16.65 -7.39 29.50
N VAL A 49 16.52 -8.09 28.37
CA VAL A 49 15.47 -7.83 27.38
C VAL A 49 14.95 -9.15 26.82
N ALA A 50 13.62 -9.24 26.68
CA ALA A 50 12.95 -10.33 25.99
C ALA A 50 12.23 -9.75 24.78
N ILE A 51 12.58 -10.23 23.57
CA ILE A 51 11.98 -9.76 22.33
C ILE A 51 11.12 -10.88 21.78
N VAL A 52 9.81 -10.64 21.69
CA VAL A 52 8.83 -11.63 21.22
C VAL A 52 8.19 -11.12 19.95
N HIS A 53 8.16 -11.96 18.91
CA HIS A 53 7.40 -11.69 17.70
C HIS A 53 5.91 -11.92 17.96
N VAL A 54 5.09 -10.94 17.60
CA VAL A 54 3.64 -11.01 17.63
C VAL A 54 3.20 -10.82 16.18
N PRO A 55 2.41 -11.72 15.59
CA PRO A 55 1.90 -11.50 14.24
C PRO A 55 1.17 -10.15 14.13
N GLY A 56 1.48 -9.37 13.09
CA GLY A 56 0.75 -8.13 12.81
C GLY A 56 -0.71 -8.37 12.41
N HIS A 57 -1.53 -7.32 12.52
CA HIS A 57 -2.95 -7.30 12.09
C HIS A 57 -3.87 -8.34 12.79
N GLN A 58 -3.70 -8.53 14.09
CA GLN A 58 -4.62 -9.37 14.88
C GLN A 58 -5.96 -8.66 15.11
N LYS A 59 -7.06 -9.39 14.93
CA LYS A 59 -8.45 -8.90 15.11
C LYS A 59 -9.04 -9.19 16.49
N GLY A 60 -8.27 -9.78 17.40
CA GLY A 60 -8.73 -10.11 18.75
C GLY A 60 -8.62 -8.94 19.72
N GLU A 61 -9.34 -9.01 20.84
CA GLU A 61 -9.28 -8.02 21.92
C GLU A 61 -8.27 -8.40 23.03
N ASP A 62 -7.49 -9.45 22.81
CA ASP A 62 -6.48 -9.88 23.77
C ASP A 62 -5.48 -8.76 24.05
N LEU A 63 -4.94 -8.73 25.28
CA LEU A 63 -4.00 -7.69 25.72
C LEU A 63 -2.81 -7.50 24.76
N ARG A 64 -2.36 -8.58 24.12
CA ARG A 64 -1.29 -8.55 23.11
C ARG A 64 -1.71 -7.80 21.83
N ALA A 65 -2.91 -8.08 21.32
CA ALA A 65 -3.43 -7.45 20.12
C ALA A 65 -3.70 -5.96 20.36
N ARG A 66 -4.27 -5.61 21.52
CA ARG A 66 -4.49 -4.21 21.92
C ARG A 66 -3.17 -3.44 22.04
N GLY A 67 -2.15 -4.04 22.64
CA GLY A 67 -0.82 -3.44 22.74
C GLY A 67 -0.15 -3.24 21.38
N ASN A 68 -0.31 -4.19 20.45
CA ASN A 68 0.23 -4.05 19.10
C ASN A 68 -0.47 -2.94 18.31
N GLN A 69 -1.81 -2.87 18.37
CA GLN A 69 -2.58 -1.81 17.71
C GLN A 69 -2.19 -0.42 18.22
N ALA A 70 -2.06 -0.25 19.53
CA ALA A 70 -1.61 1.02 20.11
C ALA A 70 -0.21 1.43 19.64
N ALA A 71 0.71 0.47 19.51
CA ALA A 71 2.06 0.71 18.99
C ALA A 71 2.03 1.09 17.49
N ASP A 72 1.24 0.38 16.68
CA ASP A 72 1.07 0.65 15.25
C ASP A 72 0.45 2.04 15.02
N GLU A 73 -0.54 2.41 15.83
CA GLU A 73 -1.19 3.72 15.77
C GLU A 73 -0.22 4.85 16.15
N ALA A 74 0.55 4.68 17.23
CA ALA A 74 1.59 5.64 17.61
C ALA A 74 2.67 5.79 16.53
N ALA A 75 3.09 4.68 15.90
CA ALA A 75 4.04 4.72 14.79
C ALA A 75 3.46 5.46 13.58
N ARG A 76 2.18 5.24 13.27
CA ARG A 76 1.47 5.94 12.19
C ARG A 76 1.34 7.44 12.49
N GLU A 77 1.02 7.80 13.72
CA GLU A 77 0.94 9.20 14.15
C GLU A 77 2.30 9.89 14.03
N ALA A 78 3.37 9.26 14.53
CA ALA A 78 4.73 9.78 14.43
C ALA A 78 5.16 9.98 12.97
N ALA A 79 4.92 9.00 12.10
CA ALA A 79 5.18 9.11 10.67
C ALA A 79 4.34 10.20 9.98
N SER A 80 3.14 10.49 10.51
CA SER A 80 2.27 11.56 9.99
C SER A 80 2.71 12.95 10.47
N ARG A 81 3.31 13.06 11.66
CA ARG A 81 3.83 14.33 12.21
C ARG A 81 5.03 14.86 11.42
N ASP A 82 5.89 13.97 10.93
CA ASP A 82 7.00 14.35 10.04
C ASP A 82 6.52 14.79 8.63
N TYR A 83 5.26 14.50 8.28
CA TYR A 83 4.59 14.97 7.06
C TYR A 83 3.82 16.29 7.24
N ALA A 84 3.68 16.78 8.48
CA ALA A 84 2.85 17.96 8.78
C ALA A 84 3.58 19.31 8.60
N ALA A 85 4.85 19.31 8.17
CA ALA A 85 5.52 20.49 7.63
C ALA A 85 5.58 20.37 6.11
N PRO A 86 5.17 21.44 5.42
CA PRO A 86 3.97 21.46 4.60
C PRO A 86 3.98 20.38 3.50
N ILE A 87 2.88 19.64 3.33
CA ILE A 87 2.56 18.96 2.06
C ILE A 87 2.41 19.98 0.90
N LEU A 88 2.44 21.29 1.18
CA LEU A 88 2.66 22.35 0.18
C LEU A 88 4.12 22.42 -0.34
N ALA A 89 5.08 21.69 0.25
CA ALA A 89 6.45 21.57 -0.24
C ALA A 89 6.68 20.31 -1.10
N VAL A 90 5.63 19.54 -1.40
CA VAL A 90 5.62 18.79 -2.66
C VAL A 90 5.38 19.82 -3.75
N GLY A 91 6.46 20.52 -4.12
CA GLY A 91 6.63 21.15 -5.41
C GLY A 91 6.69 20.09 -6.52
N LEU A 92 5.68 19.23 -6.56
CA LEU A 92 5.32 18.51 -7.77
C LEU A 92 3.99 19.10 -8.22
N PRO A 93 4.00 20.23 -8.93
CA PRO A 93 3.20 20.17 -10.13
C PRO A 93 3.77 18.99 -10.95
N PRO A 94 2.92 18.13 -11.50
CA PRO A 94 3.40 16.96 -12.22
C PRO A 94 4.46 17.32 -13.27
N PRO A 95 5.38 16.42 -13.66
CA PRO A 95 6.42 16.75 -14.64
C PRO A 95 5.80 17.35 -15.93
N GLY A 96 5.89 18.68 -16.09
CA GLY A 96 5.29 19.42 -17.21
C GLY A 96 4.12 20.36 -16.88
N MET A 97 3.62 20.36 -15.64
CA MET A 97 2.74 21.43 -15.13
C MET A 97 3.65 22.38 -14.33
N GLY A 98 3.62 23.68 -14.62
CA GLY A 98 4.45 24.66 -13.91
C GLY A 98 3.92 24.96 -12.50
N THR A 99 4.42 26.04 -11.88
CA THR A 99 3.74 26.68 -10.74
C THR A 99 2.27 26.93 -11.07
N LEU A 100 1.38 26.85 -10.07
CA LEU A 100 -0.02 27.24 -10.25
C LEU A 100 -0.07 28.63 -10.92
N PRO A 101 -1.00 28.84 -11.88
CA PRO A 101 -1.14 30.15 -12.49
C PRO A 101 -1.41 31.20 -11.40
N PRO A 102 -0.86 32.42 -11.54
CA PRO A 102 -1.00 33.47 -10.53
C PRO A 102 -2.48 33.83 -10.31
N ASP A 103 -3.29 33.78 -11.36
CA ASP A 103 -4.73 34.05 -11.30
C ASP A 103 -5.54 32.78 -11.66
N PRO A 104 -6.52 32.38 -10.84
CA PRO A 104 -7.41 31.27 -11.17
C PRO A 104 -8.50 31.68 -12.17
N ASP A 105 -8.62 30.93 -13.27
CA ASP A 105 -9.67 31.11 -14.28
C ASP A 105 -10.91 30.27 -13.93
N TYR A 106 -11.77 30.79 -13.05
CA TYR A 106 -13.04 30.15 -12.68
C TYR A 106 -14.12 30.44 -13.73
N SER A 107 -14.69 29.38 -14.29
CA SER A 107 -15.84 29.49 -15.19
C SER A 107 -17.13 29.81 -14.42
N LEU A 108 -18.16 30.29 -15.12
CA LEU A 108 -19.48 30.54 -14.49
C LEU A 108 -20.03 29.31 -13.74
N PRO A 109 -19.96 28.06 -14.28
CA PRO A 109 -20.33 26.87 -13.52
C PRO A 109 -19.50 26.65 -12.24
N ASP A 110 -18.20 26.99 -12.26
CA ASP A 110 -17.35 26.88 -11.07
C ASP A 110 -17.82 27.88 -10.00
N LEU A 111 -18.08 29.13 -10.39
CA LEU A 111 -18.56 30.18 -9.49
C LEU A 111 -19.96 29.87 -8.94
N VAL A 112 -20.86 29.30 -9.73
CA VAL A 112 -22.18 28.85 -9.25
C VAL A 112 -22.00 27.77 -8.19
N TRP A 113 -21.17 26.76 -8.45
CA TRP A 113 -20.88 25.70 -7.48
C TRP A 113 -20.21 26.23 -6.20
N ILE A 114 -19.32 27.21 -6.33
CA ILE A 114 -18.69 27.88 -5.19
C ILE A 114 -19.73 28.65 -4.38
N ASN A 115 -20.61 29.41 -5.03
CA ASN A 115 -21.62 30.23 -4.35
C ASN A 115 -22.77 29.41 -3.73
N GLU A 116 -22.98 28.17 -4.18
CA GLU A 116 -23.91 27.23 -3.54
C GLU A 116 -23.44 26.81 -2.14
N ASP A 117 -22.13 26.85 -1.88
CA ASP A 117 -21.53 26.47 -0.61
C ASP A 117 -20.93 27.70 0.09
N THR A 118 -21.69 28.26 1.04
CA THR A 118 -21.28 29.44 1.83
C THR A 118 -20.06 29.21 2.71
N THR A 119 -19.50 28.00 2.73
CA THR A 119 -18.31 27.65 3.50
C THR A 119 -17.00 28.01 2.80
N PHE A 120 -17.03 28.37 1.52
CA PHE A 120 -15.83 28.75 0.79
C PHE A 120 -15.45 30.22 1.03
N GLN A 121 -14.18 30.43 1.36
CA GLN A 121 -13.60 31.75 1.53
C GLN A 121 -12.68 32.05 0.36
N LYS A 122 -12.76 33.27 -0.16
CA LYS A 122 -11.86 33.76 -1.20
C LYS A 122 -10.65 34.39 -0.53
N ASP A 123 -9.46 34.06 -1.01
CA ASP A 123 -8.23 34.76 -0.63
C ASP A 123 -8.19 36.13 -1.33
N ASP A 124 -8.07 37.19 -0.54
CA ASP A 124 -8.02 38.57 -1.00
C ASP A 124 -6.76 38.89 -1.81
N LYS A 125 -5.69 38.08 -1.70
CA LYS A 125 -4.40 38.34 -2.35
C LYS A 125 -4.24 37.66 -3.71
N ASP A 126 -4.69 36.41 -3.80
CA ASP A 126 -4.41 35.55 -4.96
C ASP A 126 -5.68 35.08 -5.71
N GLY A 127 -6.87 35.47 -5.24
CA GLY A 127 -8.13 35.21 -5.92
C GLY A 127 -8.64 33.77 -5.87
N TRP A 128 -7.90 32.86 -5.23
CA TRP A 128 -8.26 31.45 -5.03
C TRP A 128 -9.31 31.28 -3.95
N TYR A 129 -10.15 30.25 -4.08
CA TYR A 129 -11.09 29.84 -3.04
C TYR A 129 -10.52 28.70 -2.19
N GLN A 130 -10.84 28.71 -0.90
CA GLN A 130 -10.51 27.66 0.05
C GLN A 130 -11.74 27.24 0.85
N ASP A 131 -11.80 25.97 1.27
CA ASP A 131 -12.83 25.49 2.17
C ASP A 131 -12.42 25.56 3.65
N GLN A 132 -13.36 25.27 4.56
CA GLN A 132 -13.12 25.25 6.01
C GLN A 132 -12.01 24.28 6.47
N ASN A 133 -11.65 23.33 5.63
CA ASN A 133 -10.58 22.36 5.90
C ASN A 133 -9.26 22.78 5.24
N ASN A 134 -9.14 24.04 4.79
CA ASN A 134 -8.01 24.58 4.04
C ASN A 134 -7.73 23.83 2.72
N ASN A 135 -8.74 23.20 2.11
CA ASN A 135 -8.57 22.66 0.77
C ASN A 135 -8.63 23.78 -0.25
N LEU A 136 -7.65 23.81 -1.15
CA LEU A 136 -7.63 24.72 -2.29
C LEU A 136 -8.67 24.25 -3.33
N ILE A 137 -9.53 25.18 -3.74
CA ILE A 137 -10.55 24.94 -4.75
C ILE A 137 -10.00 25.27 -6.13
N LEU A 138 -9.80 24.26 -6.96
CA LEU A 138 -9.36 24.44 -8.34
C LEU A 138 -10.57 24.68 -9.28
N PRO A 139 -10.42 25.51 -10.33
CA PRO A 139 -11.35 25.51 -11.45
C PRO A 139 -11.51 24.11 -12.05
N ALA A 140 -12.70 23.74 -12.52
CA ALA A 140 -12.96 22.38 -13.00
C ALA A 140 -12.06 21.98 -14.17
N ILE A 141 -11.71 22.93 -15.06
CA ILE A 141 -10.81 22.70 -16.19
C ILE A 141 -9.41 22.35 -15.70
N LEU A 142 -8.87 23.13 -14.76
CA LEU A 142 -7.56 22.88 -14.17
C LEU A 142 -7.54 21.55 -13.41
N GLY A 143 -8.58 21.28 -12.60
CA GLY A 143 -8.72 20.02 -11.89
C GLY A 143 -8.77 18.81 -12.82
N ARG A 144 -9.46 18.91 -13.97
CA ARG A 144 -9.46 17.87 -15.01
C ARG A 144 -8.06 17.64 -15.58
N HIS A 145 -7.36 18.70 -16.00
CA HIS A 145 -6.01 18.58 -16.56
C HIS A 145 -5.03 17.94 -15.58
N LEU A 146 -5.10 18.32 -14.31
CA LEU A 146 -4.31 17.69 -13.25
C LEU A 146 -4.62 16.19 -13.14
N CYS A 147 -5.90 15.81 -13.10
CA CYS A 147 -6.31 14.40 -13.02
C CYS A 147 -5.88 13.60 -14.26
N GLU A 148 -5.98 14.17 -15.46
CA GLU A 148 -5.55 13.55 -16.71
C GLU A 148 -4.05 13.31 -16.71
N HIS A 149 -3.27 14.29 -16.28
CA HIS A 149 -1.83 14.16 -16.17
C HIS A 149 -1.44 13.10 -15.13
N LEU A 150 -1.99 13.19 -13.92
CA LEU A 150 -1.73 12.22 -12.84
C LEU A 150 -2.09 10.80 -13.29
N HIS A 151 -3.24 10.63 -13.94
CA HIS A 151 -3.66 9.33 -14.42
C HIS A 151 -2.78 8.81 -15.57
N THR A 152 -2.38 9.65 -16.51
CA THR A 152 -1.54 9.24 -17.65
C THR A 152 -0.14 8.80 -17.20
N THR A 153 0.40 9.41 -16.14
CA THR A 153 1.73 9.07 -15.61
C THR A 153 1.73 7.88 -14.65
N THR A 154 0.63 7.65 -13.91
CA THR A 154 0.59 6.65 -12.82
C THR A 154 -0.43 5.53 -13.02
N HIS A 155 -1.39 5.69 -13.92
CA HIS A 155 -2.53 4.80 -14.13
C HIS A 155 -3.29 4.44 -12.84
N LEU A 156 -3.31 5.35 -11.86
CA LEU A 156 -4.03 5.14 -10.61
C LEU A 156 -5.54 5.02 -10.84
N GLY A 157 -6.16 4.11 -10.08
CA GLY A 157 -7.60 3.88 -10.06
C GLY A 157 -8.35 4.90 -9.19
N GLU A 158 -9.67 4.97 -9.36
CA GLU A 158 -10.54 6.06 -8.86
C GLU A 158 -10.30 6.37 -7.38
N LYS A 159 -10.33 5.35 -6.52
CA LYS A 159 -10.11 5.52 -5.08
C LYS A 159 -8.75 6.13 -4.75
N LYS A 160 -7.67 5.67 -5.41
CA LYS A 160 -6.31 6.14 -5.12
C LYS A 160 -6.10 7.57 -5.61
N THR A 161 -6.64 7.91 -6.78
CA THR A 161 -6.60 9.28 -7.31
C THR A 161 -7.35 10.24 -6.40
N LEU A 162 -8.53 9.85 -5.89
CA LEU A 162 -9.28 10.67 -4.94
C LEU A 162 -8.56 10.82 -3.60
N THR A 163 -7.98 9.75 -3.07
CA THR A 163 -7.16 9.82 -1.85
C THR A 163 -5.96 10.75 -2.04
N LEU A 164 -5.30 10.72 -3.21
CA LEU A 164 -4.18 11.61 -3.50
C LEU A 164 -4.61 13.08 -3.43
N LEU A 165 -5.73 13.43 -4.08
CA LEU A 165 -6.27 14.79 -4.06
C LEU A 165 -6.66 15.24 -2.65
N GLN A 166 -7.21 14.33 -1.83
CA GLN A 166 -7.50 14.61 -0.42
C GLN A 166 -6.22 14.86 0.39
N THR A 167 -5.19 14.04 0.20
CA THR A 167 -3.92 14.22 0.93
C THR A 167 -3.18 15.49 0.54
N THR A 168 -3.35 15.97 -0.69
CA THR A 168 -2.79 17.23 -1.17
C THR A 168 -3.70 18.43 -0.92
N CYS A 169 -4.82 18.24 -0.21
CA CYS A 169 -5.80 19.29 0.09
C CYS A 169 -6.34 20.00 -1.18
N LEU A 170 -6.63 19.25 -2.25
CA LEU A 170 -7.16 19.78 -3.51
C LEU A 170 -8.60 19.32 -3.75
N ARG A 171 -9.48 20.25 -4.13
CA ARG A 171 -10.88 19.98 -4.43
C ARG A 171 -11.33 20.77 -5.66
N PHE A 172 -12.28 20.23 -6.43
CA PHE A 172 -12.86 20.95 -7.56
C PHE A 172 -14.25 20.41 -7.92
N PRO A 173 -15.06 21.16 -8.70
CA PRO A 173 -16.40 20.74 -9.09
C PRO A 173 -16.41 19.40 -9.84
N ARG A 174 -17.41 18.56 -9.56
CA ARG A 174 -17.61 17.24 -10.21
C ARG A 174 -16.40 16.29 -10.14
N GLN A 175 -15.49 16.47 -9.17
CA GLN A 175 -14.25 15.70 -9.00
C GLN A 175 -14.40 14.18 -9.20
N ASN A 176 -15.35 13.55 -8.51
CA ASN A 176 -15.58 12.10 -8.63
C ASN A 176 -15.96 11.67 -10.05
N ALA A 177 -16.82 12.44 -10.72
CA ALA A 177 -17.24 12.14 -12.09
C ALA A 177 -16.08 12.31 -13.07
N THR A 178 -15.32 13.40 -12.95
CA THR A 178 -14.15 13.69 -13.78
C THR A 178 -13.10 12.59 -13.68
N VAL A 179 -12.72 12.19 -12.46
CA VAL A 179 -11.75 11.10 -12.25
C VAL A 179 -12.25 9.79 -12.87
N ARG A 180 -13.54 9.47 -12.69
CA ARG A 180 -14.14 8.26 -13.25
C ARG A 180 -14.12 8.28 -14.78
N GLU A 181 -14.50 9.38 -15.41
CA GLU A 181 -14.50 9.55 -16.86
C GLU A 181 -13.10 9.34 -17.45
N ILE A 182 -12.06 9.95 -16.84
CA ILE A 182 -10.66 9.82 -17.27
C ILE A 182 -10.21 8.35 -17.23
N ILE A 183 -10.48 7.66 -16.13
CA ILE A 183 -10.09 6.26 -15.96
C ILE A 183 -10.88 5.34 -16.91
N GLN A 184 -12.17 5.63 -17.12
CA GLN A 184 -13.01 4.87 -18.05
C GLN A 184 -12.52 5.03 -19.50
N ALA A 185 -12.09 6.23 -19.89
CA ALA A 185 -11.52 6.50 -21.22
C ALA A 185 -10.13 5.88 -21.43
N CYS A 186 -9.43 5.47 -20.36
CA CYS A 186 -8.07 4.96 -20.43
C CYS A 186 -7.98 3.51 -20.93
N LYS A 187 -7.48 3.34 -22.15
CA LYS A 187 -7.30 2.01 -22.80
C LYS A 187 -6.42 1.07 -21.99
N ALA A 188 -5.30 1.56 -21.45
CA ALA A 188 -4.38 0.73 -20.66
C ALA A 188 -5.07 0.18 -19.39
N CYS A 189 -5.82 1.01 -18.68
CA CYS A 189 -6.58 0.59 -17.52
C CYS A 189 -7.72 -0.37 -17.87
N GLN A 190 -8.40 -0.19 -19.03
CA GLN A 190 -9.41 -1.14 -19.48
C GLN A 190 -8.81 -2.52 -19.81
N LEU A 191 -7.65 -2.58 -20.46
CA LEU A 191 -6.96 -3.84 -20.75
C LEU A 191 -6.52 -4.57 -19.48
N MET A 192 -6.06 -3.83 -18.48
CA MET A 192 -5.64 -4.37 -17.18
C MET A 192 -6.80 -4.73 -16.25
N ARG A 193 -8.02 -4.30 -16.58
CA ARG A 193 -9.22 -4.65 -15.82
C ARG A 193 -9.55 -6.11 -16.10
N THR A 194 -8.92 -7.02 -15.35
CA THR A 194 -9.30 -8.43 -15.37
C THR A 194 -10.78 -8.51 -15.03
N GLY A 195 -11.61 -8.88 -16.01
CA GLY A 195 -13.02 -9.13 -15.77
C GLY A 195 -13.16 -10.05 -14.56
N LYS A 196 -14.21 -9.85 -13.75
CA LYS A 196 -14.61 -10.84 -12.75
C LYS A 196 -14.92 -12.12 -13.53
N ARG A 197 -13.93 -12.99 -13.73
CA ARG A 197 -14.18 -14.36 -14.10
C ARG A 197 -14.98 -14.92 -12.93
N GLN A 198 -16.28 -15.11 -13.14
CA GLN A 198 -17.07 -16.00 -12.29
C GLN A 198 -16.39 -17.36 -12.42
N HIS A 199 -15.45 -17.62 -11.53
CA HIS A 199 -15.00 -18.97 -11.29
C HIS A 199 -16.18 -19.67 -10.63
N THR A 200 -16.94 -20.42 -11.42
CA THR A 200 -18.00 -21.35 -10.96
C THR A 200 -17.43 -22.55 -10.20
N GLY A 201 -16.19 -22.47 -9.72
CA GLY A 201 -15.55 -23.46 -8.88
C GLY A 201 -15.11 -22.81 -7.58
N THR A 202 -15.64 -23.32 -6.47
CA THR A 202 -15.20 -23.00 -5.11
C THR A 202 -13.75 -23.44 -4.92
N ARG A 203 -12.79 -22.61 -5.35
CA ARG A 203 -11.40 -22.74 -4.90
C ARG A 203 -11.23 -21.91 -3.65
N GLY A 204 -11.56 -22.53 -2.51
CA GLY A 204 -11.16 -21.98 -1.22
C GLY A 204 -9.64 -21.88 -1.18
N ARG A 205 -9.11 -20.65 -1.13
CA ARG A 205 -7.72 -20.43 -0.72
C ARG A 205 -7.66 -20.69 0.77
N VAL A 206 -7.36 -21.94 1.15
CA VAL A 206 -7.05 -22.27 2.54
C VAL A 206 -5.60 -21.85 2.78
N HIS A 207 -5.41 -20.87 3.67
CA HIS A 207 -4.09 -20.47 4.14
C HIS A 207 -3.44 -21.68 4.84
N CYS A 208 -2.13 -21.91 4.65
CA CYS A 208 -1.43 -23.10 5.15
C CYS A 208 -1.61 -23.33 6.67
N ASN A 209 -1.84 -22.28 7.44
CA ASN A 209 -2.12 -22.38 8.90
C ASN A 209 -3.48 -23.00 9.25
N HIS A 210 -4.42 -23.13 8.30
CA HIS A 210 -5.71 -23.78 8.50
C HIS A 210 -5.77 -25.19 7.94
N VAL A 211 -4.66 -25.71 7.41
CA VAL A 211 -4.55 -27.08 6.92
C VAL A 211 -4.12 -27.96 8.09
N ARG A 212 -5.02 -28.84 8.55
CA ARG A 212 -4.67 -29.89 9.52
C ARG A 212 -3.55 -30.75 8.94
N GLN A 213 -2.48 -30.98 9.70
CA GLN A 213 -1.43 -31.92 9.29
C GLN A 213 -2.01 -33.34 9.27
N ALA A 214 -1.76 -34.07 8.19
CA ALA A 214 -2.18 -35.46 8.05
C ALA A 214 -1.41 -36.36 9.03
N THR A 215 -2.08 -37.33 9.64
CA THR A 215 -1.43 -38.34 10.48
C THR A 215 -0.54 -39.25 9.62
N PRO A 216 0.45 -39.95 10.20
CA PRO A 216 1.30 -40.87 9.44
C PRO A 216 0.51 -41.92 8.65
N GLU A 217 -0.57 -42.45 9.23
CA GLU A 217 -1.48 -43.41 8.59
C GLU A 217 -2.22 -42.80 7.38
N GLU A 218 -2.65 -41.54 7.49
CA GLU A 218 -3.30 -40.82 6.39
C GLU A 218 -2.30 -40.51 5.26
N GLN A 219 -1.04 -40.24 5.60
CA GLN A 219 0.03 -40.04 4.62
C GLN A 219 0.34 -41.33 3.86
N GLU A 220 0.45 -42.47 4.57
CA GLU A 220 0.72 -43.76 3.96
C GLU A 220 -0.43 -44.20 3.04
N LYS A 221 -1.68 -44.04 3.50
CA LYS A 221 -2.86 -44.30 2.66
C LYS A 221 -2.89 -43.42 1.42
N ALA A 222 -2.56 -42.13 1.55
CA ALA A 222 -2.51 -41.22 0.40
C ALA A 222 -1.40 -41.60 -0.59
N GLN A 223 -0.23 -42.03 -0.12
CA GLN A 223 0.86 -42.53 -0.96
C GLN A 223 0.52 -43.85 -1.66
N ALA A 224 -0.32 -44.68 -1.03
CA ALA A 224 -0.83 -45.91 -1.63
C ALA A 224 -1.90 -45.63 -2.70
N GLU A 225 -2.75 -44.62 -2.49
CA GLU A 225 -3.87 -44.30 -3.38
C GLU A 225 -3.50 -43.38 -4.55
N TRP A 226 -2.46 -42.55 -4.42
CA TRP A 226 -2.13 -41.51 -5.40
C TRP A 226 -0.69 -41.63 -5.90
N GLU A 227 -0.53 -41.54 -7.22
CA GLU A 227 0.76 -41.56 -7.91
C GLU A 227 1.01 -40.19 -8.57
N ALA A 228 2.20 -39.61 -8.34
CA ALA A 228 2.61 -38.38 -9.02
C ALA A 228 3.30 -38.73 -10.35
N ARG A 229 2.68 -38.35 -11.47
CA ARG A 229 3.25 -38.51 -12.82
C ARG A 229 3.68 -37.16 -13.38
N LEU A 230 4.79 -37.13 -14.12
CA LEU A 230 5.20 -35.93 -14.83
C LEU A 230 4.20 -35.60 -15.94
N HIS A 231 3.90 -34.32 -16.12
CA HIS A 231 2.98 -33.87 -17.16
C HIS A 231 3.64 -34.02 -18.54
N PRO A 232 3.00 -34.69 -19.52
CA PRO A 232 3.63 -35.06 -20.79
C PRO A 232 4.15 -33.86 -21.60
N SER A 233 3.51 -32.70 -21.49
CA SER A 233 3.89 -31.48 -22.21
C SER A 233 4.68 -30.46 -21.39
N ASN A 234 4.89 -30.69 -20.09
CA ASN A 234 5.61 -29.72 -19.24
C ASN A 234 6.34 -30.47 -18.12
N PRO A 235 7.67 -30.63 -18.21
CA PRO A 235 8.45 -31.39 -17.22
C PRO A 235 8.53 -30.71 -15.84
N LEU A 236 8.12 -29.45 -15.71
CA LEU A 236 8.06 -28.74 -14.42
C LEU A 236 6.70 -28.93 -13.71
N LYS A 237 5.78 -29.71 -14.28
CA LYS A 237 4.46 -29.96 -13.69
C LYS A 237 4.30 -31.43 -13.33
N LEU A 238 3.89 -31.67 -12.09
CA LEU A 238 3.47 -32.98 -11.60
C LEU A 238 1.94 -33.06 -11.64
N LYS A 239 1.41 -34.22 -12.05
CA LYS A 239 -0.01 -34.57 -12.05
C LYS A 239 -0.21 -35.75 -11.12
N LEU A 240 -1.00 -35.56 -10.07
CA LEU A 240 -1.43 -36.65 -9.19
C LEU A 240 -2.55 -37.42 -9.89
N VAL A 241 -2.42 -38.74 -9.97
CA VAL A 241 -3.39 -39.66 -10.56
C VAL A 241 -3.72 -40.71 -9.51
N ARG A 242 -5.00 -41.04 -9.35
CA ARG A 242 -5.43 -42.10 -8.44
C ARG A 242 -5.02 -43.45 -9.05
N ARG A 243 -4.42 -44.34 -8.26
CA ARG A 243 -4.15 -45.71 -8.71
C ARG A 243 -5.48 -46.43 -8.91
N GLU A 244 -5.65 -47.08 -10.06
CA GLU A 244 -6.83 -47.92 -10.30
C GLU A 244 -6.71 -49.21 -9.49
N PRO A 245 -7.82 -49.69 -8.88
CA PRO A 245 -7.80 -50.94 -8.14
C PRO A 245 -7.61 -52.11 -9.10
N SER A 246 -6.63 -52.97 -8.81
CA SER A 246 -6.39 -54.25 -9.48
C SER A 246 -7.49 -55.26 -9.18
#